data_AF-A0A7Y3BEI5-F1
#
_entry.id   AF-A0A7Y3BEI5-F1
#
_cell.length_a   1.000
_cell.length_b   1.000
_cell.length_c   1.000
_cell.angle_alpha   90.00
_cell.angle_beta   90.00
_cell.angle_gamma   90.00
#
_symmetry.space_group_name_H-M   'P 1'
#
loop_
_entity.id
_entity.type
_entity.pdbx_description
1 polymer ?
#
loop_
_entity_poly.entity_id
_entity_poly.type
_entity_poly.pdbx_seq_one_letter_code
_entity_poly.pdbx_strand_id
1 'polypeptide(L)'
;MVSVAEMRPAKFGFAGFVLGVISVLIVMVQLSSILEPVEQGPSAGQVIGEIAAEIKQSAQRALSGEPAPEPEPVTPDYGQYIIVGAMCLATIAVILGGIGLYRHEPHRLSYLAVGFGISAFVMQYVFWLALLICGIVLLVSIIGNLDSIVGG
;
A
#
# COMPACT_ATOMS: atom_id res chain seq x y z
N MET A 1 45.54 -22.70 3.19
CA MET A 1 44.60 -23.36 2.27
C MET A 1 43.24 -22.72 2.48
N VAL A 2 42.87 -21.76 1.63
CA VAL A 2 41.52 -21.18 1.64
C VAL A 2 40.61 -22.26 1.06
N SER A 3 39.76 -22.84 1.90
CA SER A 3 38.72 -23.76 1.43
C SER A 3 37.79 -22.94 0.53
N VAL A 4 37.92 -23.14 -0.78
CA VAL A 4 36.97 -22.64 -1.77
C VAL A 4 35.69 -23.36 -1.43
N ALA A 5 34.84 -22.71 -0.64
CA ALA A 5 33.51 -23.19 -0.31
C ALA A 5 32.88 -23.62 -1.62
N GLU A 6 32.57 -24.90 -1.71
CA GLU A 6 31.87 -25.51 -2.83
C GLU A 6 30.57 -24.72 -3.00
N MET A 7 30.59 -23.73 -3.89
CA MET A 7 29.49 -22.78 -4.07
C MET A 7 28.37 -23.55 -4.75
N ARG A 8 27.56 -24.23 -3.95
CA ARG A 8 26.27 -24.73 -4.41
C ARG A 8 25.50 -23.52 -4.95
N PRO A 9 25.07 -23.56 -6.22
CA PRO A 9 24.42 -22.42 -6.85
C PRO A 9 23.14 -22.10 -6.08
N ALA A 10 23.06 -20.88 -5.54
CA ALA A 10 21.97 -20.40 -4.69
C ALA A 10 20.78 -19.91 -5.51
N LYS A 11 20.24 -20.76 -6.38
CA LYS A 11 19.29 -20.33 -7.41
C LYS A 11 17.98 -19.84 -6.79
N PHE A 12 17.50 -20.52 -5.76
CA PHE A 12 16.25 -20.15 -5.08
C PHE A 12 16.45 -18.95 -4.16
N GLY A 13 17.54 -18.92 -3.38
CA GLY A 13 17.88 -17.78 -2.53
C GLY A 13 18.10 -16.48 -3.33
N PHE A 14 18.78 -16.56 -4.48
CA PHE A 14 19.00 -15.41 -5.36
C PHE A 14 17.71 -14.92 -6.02
N ALA A 15 16.90 -15.82 -6.58
CA ALA A 15 15.62 -15.45 -7.19
C ALA A 15 14.68 -14.81 -6.15
N GLY A 16 14.57 -15.40 -4.96
CA GLY A 16 13.79 -14.83 -3.86
C GLY A 16 14.30 -13.46 -3.43
N PHE A 17 15.61 -13.28 -3.35
CA PHE A 17 16.22 -11.99 -2.99
C PHE A 17 15.87 -10.89 -4.00
N VAL A 18 16.03 -11.16 -5.30
CA VAL A 18 15.71 -10.19 -6.36
C VAL A 18 14.24 -9.82 -6.32
N LEU A 19 13.33 -10.79 -6.16
CA LEU A 19 11.90 -10.54 -6.07
C LEU A 19 11.53 -9.73 -4.82
N GLY A 20 12.18 -10.00 -3.68
CA GLY A 20 11.98 -9.26 -2.44
C GLY A 20 12.41 -7.79 -2.57
N VAL A 21 13.58 -7.54 -3.17
CA VAL A 21 14.05 -6.18 -3.44
C VAL A 21 13.12 -5.44 -4.39
N ILE A 22 12.70 -6.07 -5.49
CA ILE A 22 11.74 -5.47 -6.44
C ILE A 22 10.43 -5.13 -5.73
N SER A 23 9.91 -6.03 -4.90
CA SER A 23 8.70 -5.77 -4.14
C SER A 23 8.84 -4.56 -3.22
N VAL A 24 9.94 -4.45 -2.48
CA VAL A 24 10.17 -3.31 -1.57
C VAL A 24 10.28 -2.01 -2.37
N LEU A 25 10.97 -2.02 -3.52
CA LEU A 25 11.08 -0.85 -4.38
C LEU A 25 9.71 -0.40 -4.92
N ILE A 26 8.87 -1.34 -5.37
CA ILE A 26 7.50 -1.01 -5.82
C ILE A 26 6.71 -0.39 -4.68
N VAL A 27 6.76 -0.98 -3.47
CA VAL A 27 6.09 -0.41 -2.29
C VAL A 27 6.61 0.99 -1.99
N MET A 28 7.93 1.23 -1.99
CA MET A 28 8.49 2.55 -1.75
C MET A 28 8.03 3.60 -2.79
N VAL A 29 8.00 3.24 -4.07
CA VAL A 29 7.52 4.13 -5.14
C VAL A 29 6.03 4.45 -4.95
N GLN A 30 5.21 3.44 -4.64
CA GLN A 30 3.79 3.62 -4.32
C GLN A 30 3.60 4.57 -3.13
N LEU A 31 4.33 4.35 -2.04
CA LEU A 31 4.28 5.21 -0.86
C LEU A 31 4.69 6.65 -1.18
N SER A 32 5.67 6.85 -2.06
CA SER A 32 6.07 8.20 -2.49
C SER A 32 5.01 8.89 -3.34
N SER A 33 4.26 8.16 -4.17
CA SER A 33 3.16 8.73 -4.97
C SER A 33 2.00 9.27 -4.11
N ILE A 34 1.82 8.74 -2.89
CA ILE A 34 0.85 9.27 -1.93
C ILE A 34 1.27 10.65 -1.39
N LEU A 35 2.56 10.96 -1.37
CA LEU A 35 3.10 12.24 -0.92
C LEU A 35 3.19 13.28 -2.05
N GLU A 36 2.88 12.92 -3.31
CA GLU A 36 2.80 13.89 -4.39
C GLU A 36 1.68 14.91 -4.10
N PRO A 37 1.94 16.22 -4.30
CA PRO A 37 0.95 17.24 -4.03
C PRO A 37 -0.32 16.97 -4.85
N VAL A 38 -1.47 17.01 -4.16
CA VAL A 38 -2.83 16.82 -4.68
C VAL A 38 -3.20 18.01 -5.59
N GLU A 39 -2.43 18.27 -6.64
CA GLU A 39 -2.68 19.37 -7.57
C GLU A 39 -3.42 18.91 -8.84
N GLN A 40 -3.63 17.60 -9.02
CA GLN A 40 -4.19 17.05 -10.26
C GLN A 40 -5.52 16.30 -10.12
N GLY A 41 -6.07 16.19 -8.91
CA GLY A 41 -7.33 15.48 -8.65
C GLY A 41 -8.33 16.29 -7.82
N PRO A 42 -9.64 15.97 -7.88
CA PRO A 42 -10.64 16.60 -7.02
C PRO A 42 -10.24 16.44 -5.55
N SER A 43 -10.25 17.55 -4.80
CA SER A 43 -9.88 17.53 -3.38
C SER A 43 -10.79 16.60 -2.58
N ALA A 44 -10.31 16.04 -1.47
CA ALA A 44 -11.13 15.19 -0.60
C ALA A 44 -12.45 15.88 -0.19
N GLY A 45 -12.43 17.20 0.05
CA GLY A 45 -13.63 17.97 0.34
C GLY A 45 -14.62 18.07 -0.82
N GLN A 46 -14.11 18.17 -2.06
CA GLN A 46 -14.94 18.15 -3.27
C GLN A 46 -15.58 16.78 -3.47
N VAL A 47 -14.82 15.69 -3.33
CA VAL A 47 -15.34 14.32 -3.43
C VAL A 47 -16.39 14.05 -2.35
N ILE A 48 -16.14 14.46 -1.10
CA ILE A 48 -17.12 14.32 -0.01
C ILE A 48 -18.38 15.16 -0.29
N GLY A 49 -18.23 16.38 -0.81
CA GLY A 49 -19.34 17.24 -1.17
C GLY A 49 -20.19 16.67 -2.31
N GLU A 50 -19.55 16.09 -3.31
CA GLU A 50 -20.19 15.41 -4.44
C GLU A 50 -20.98 14.18 -3.98
N ILE A 51 -20.37 13.34 -3.13
CA ILE A 51 -21.06 12.20 -2.49
C ILE A 51 -22.28 12.68 -1.66
N ALA A 52 -22.14 13.77 -0.90
CA ALA A 52 -23.25 14.31 -0.11
C ALA A 52 -24.40 14.82 -1.01
N ALA A 53 -24.06 15.46 -2.14
CA ALA A 53 -25.04 15.92 -3.13
C ALA A 53 -25.74 14.72 -3.81
N GLU A 54 -25.00 13.68 -4.19
CA GLU A 54 -25.53 12.45 -4.76
C GLU A 54 -26.47 11.73 -3.82
N ILE A 55 -26.14 11.65 -2.51
CA ILE A 55 -27.01 11.05 -1.49
C ILE A 55 -28.31 11.83 -1.40
N LYS A 56 -28.26 13.16 -1.37
CA LYS A 56 -29.46 14.01 -1.34
C LYS A 56 -30.33 13.80 -2.57
N GLN A 57 -29.73 13.80 -3.75
CA GLN A 57 -30.45 13.63 -5.02
C GLN A 57 -31.03 12.21 -5.16
N SER A 58 -30.31 11.20 -4.66
CA SER A 58 -30.79 9.81 -4.65
C SER A 58 -31.94 9.62 -3.67
N ALA A 59 -31.88 10.26 -2.50
CA ALA A 59 -33.01 10.28 -1.56
C ALA A 59 -34.25 10.98 -2.14
N GLN A 60 -34.07 12.09 -2.85
CA GLN A 60 -35.18 12.77 -3.54
C GLN A 60 -35.81 11.90 -4.63
N ARG A 61 -35.00 11.23 -5.46
CA ARG A 61 -35.48 10.31 -6.52
C ARG A 61 -36.18 9.07 -5.97
N ALA A 62 -35.68 8.52 -4.86
CA ALA A 62 -36.32 7.41 -4.18
C ALA A 62 -37.71 7.80 -3.62
N LEU A 63 -37.87 9.05 -3.16
CA LEU A 63 -39.15 9.57 -2.69
C LEU A 63 -40.11 9.92 -3.84
N SER A 64 -39.61 10.32 -5.01
CA SER A 64 -40.41 10.59 -6.21
C SER A 64 -40.77 9.33 -7.02
N GLY A 65 -40.17 8.18 -6.68
CA GLY A 65 -40.39 6.91 -7.39
C GLY A 65 -39.70 6.84 -8.75
N GLU A 66 -38.72 7.70 -9.01
CA GLU A 66 -37.92 7.68 -10.24
C GLU A 66 -36.94 6.49 -10.23
N PRO A 67 -36.72 5.82 -11.39
CA PRO A 67 -35.78 4.72 -11.48
C PRO A 67 -34.35 5.17 -11.19
N ALA A 68 -33.58 4.30 -10.54
CA ALA A 68 -32.17 4.56 -10.25
C ALA A 68 -31.36 4.69 -11.56
N PRO A 69 -30.40 5.63 -11.63
CA PRO A 69 -29.53 5.76 -12.79
C PRO A 69 -28.69 4.50 -12.99
N GLU A 70 -28.33 4.25 -14.26
CA GLU A 70 -27.55 3.08 -14.64
C GLU A 70 -26.13 3.19 -14.09
N PRO A 71 -25.53 2.10 -13.56
CA PRO A 71 -24.21 2.16 -12.94
C PRO A 71 -23.16 2.66 -13.95
N GLU A 72 -22.43 3.71 -13.59
CA GLU A 72 -21.32 4.18 -14.42
C GLU A 72 -20.22 3.11 -14.48
N PRO A 73 -19.54 2.97 -15.64
CA PRO A 73 -18.46 2.02 -15.79
C PRO A 73 -17.29 2.39 -14.87
N VAL A 74 -17.01 1.50 -13.91
CA VAL A 74 -15.88 1.66 -12.98
C VAL A 74 -14.57 1.66 -13.77
N THR A 75 -13.86 2.78 -13.77
CA THR A 75 -12.50 2.84 -14.30
C THR A 75 -11.56 1.96 -13.45
N PRO A 76 -10.77 1.07 -14.06
CA PRO A 76 -9.85 0.22 -13.32
C PRO A 76 -8.80 1.03 -12.55
N ASP A 77 -8.67 0.78 -11.25
CA ASP A 77 -7.60 1.37 -10.44
C ASP A 77 -6.31 0.56 -10.60
N TYR A 78 -5.44 1.04 -11.51
CA TYR A 78 -4.12 0.46 -11.73
C TYR A 78 -3.21 0.50 -10.50
N GLY A 79 -3.39 1.47 -9.60
CA GLY A 79 -2.63 1.58 -8.35
C GLY A 79 -2.89 0.40 -7.43
N GLN A 80 -4.15 0.02 -7.27
CA GLN A 80 -4.54 -1.15 -6.48
C GLN A 80 -3.94 -2.44 -7.03
N TYR A 81 -3.96 -2.64 -8.35
CA TYR A 81 -3.36 -3.82 -8.97
C TYR A 81 -1.85 -3.91 -8.76
N ILE A 82 -1.15 -2.77 -8.81
CA ILE A 82 0.30 -2.70 -8.57
C ILE A 82 0.63 -3.09 -7.12
N ILE A 83 -0.13 -2.61 -6.13
CA ILE A 83 0.06 -2.99 -4.72
C ILE A 83 -0.14 -4.49 -4.52
N VAL A 84 -1.23 -5.04 -5.07
CA VAL A 84 -1.52 -6.47 -4.97
C VAL A 84 -0.39 -7.28 -5.62
N GLY A 85 0.08 -6.87 -6.79
CA GLY A 85 1.23 -7.48 -7.47
C GLY A 85 2.50 -7.45 -6.61
N ALA A 86 2.81 -6.32 -5.97
CA ALA A 86 3.95 -6.21 -5.06
C ALA A 86 3.82 -7.16 -3.86
N MET A 87 2.67 -7.25 -3.22
CA MET A 87 2.44 -8.17 -2.09
C MET A 87 2.57 -9.64 -2.49
N CYS A 88 2.13 -9.99 -3.70
CA CYS A 88 2.36 -11.33 -4.27
C CYS A 88 3.86 -11.60 -4.45
N LEU A 89 4.63 -10.63 -4.99
CA LEU A 89 6.07 -10.75 -5.16
C LEU A 89 6.80 -10.92 -3.81
N ALA A 90 6.42 -10.15 -2.79
CA ALA A 90 6.94 -10.30 -1.43
C ALA A 90 6.69 -11.71 -0.88
N THR A 91 5.48 -12.25 -1.08
CA THR A 91 5.14 -13.61 -0.63
C THR A 91 5.98 -14.66 -1.32
N ILE A 92 6.14 -14.55 -2.64
CA ILE A 92 6.98 -15.47 -3.44
C ILE A 92 8.45 -15.37 -2.98
N ALA A 93 8.95 -14.16 -2.69
CA ALA A 93 10.30 -13.95 -2.17
C ALA A 93 10.54 -14.68 -0.83
N VAL A 94 9.58 -14.59 0.10
CA VAL A 94 9.65 -15.29 1.39
C VAL A 94 9.64 -16.81 1.18
N ILE A 95 8.76 -17.32 0.31
CA ILE A 95 8.68 -18.77 0.02
C ILE A 95 9.98 -19.27 -0.60
N LEU A 96 10.52 -18.57 -1.60
CA LEU A 96 11.77 -18.96 -2.26
C LEU A 96 12.98 -18.87 -1.32
N GLY A 97 13.03 -17.85 -0.46
CA GLY A 97 14.03 -17.75 0.60
C GLY A 97 13.93 -18.92 1.59
N GLY A 98 12.71 -19.27 2.01
CA GLY A 98 12.47 -20.43 2.86
C GLY A 98 12.89 -21.76 2.21
N ILE A 99 12.55 -21.97 0.94
CA ILE A 99 12.98 -23.14 0.16
C ILE A 99 14.50 -23.20 0.04
N GLY A 100 15.16 -22.07 -0.23
CA GLY A 100 16.62 -21.99 -0.29
C GLY A 100 17.27 -22.38 1.05
N LEU A 101 16.68 -21.96 2.17
CA LEU A 101 17.14 -22.34 3.50
C LEU A 101 16.95 -23.85 3.76
N TYR A 102 15.78 -24.40 3.41
CA TYR A 102 15.47 -25.84 3.52
C TYR A 102 16.40 -26.71 2.66
N ARG A 103 16.74 -26.25 1.45
CA ARG A 103 17.67 -26.92 0.54
C ARG A 103 19.15 -26.82 0.94
N HIS A 104 19.47 -26.17 2.06
CA HIS A 104 20.84 -25.92 2.51
C HIS A 104 21.68 -25.19 1.45
N GLU A 105 21.07 -24.25 0.71
CA GLU A 105 21.79 -23.26 -0.11
C GLU A 105 22.57 -22.28 0.79
N PRO A 106 23.54 -21.49 0.28
CA PRO A 106 24.23 -20.51 1.11
C PRO A 106 23.23 -19.55 1.78
N HIS A 107 23.17 -19.65 3.11
CA HIS A 107 22.03 -19.15 3.90
C HIS A 107 21.88 -17.63 3.83
N ARG A 108 22.96 -16.90 3.49
CA ARG A 108 22.97 -15.43 3.38
C ARG A 108 21.88 -14.92 2.43
N LEU A 109 21.79 -15.49 1.22
CA LEU A 109 20.82 -15.04 0.21
C LEU A 109 19.39 -15.38 0.61
N SER A 110 19.19 -16.56 1.18
CA SER A 110 17.88 -17.01 1.68
C SER A 110 17.36 -16.14 2.82
N TYR A 111 18.21 -15.77 3.79
CA TYR A 111 17.82 -14.85 4.86
C TYR A 111 17.50 -13.44 4.34
N LEU A 112 18.26 -12.94 3.37
CA LEU A 112 17.97 -11.65 2.74
C LEU A 112 16.64 -11.69 1.99
N ALA A 113 16.35 -12.75 1.23
CA ALA A 113 15.08 -12.91 0.53
C ALA A 113 13.87 -12.86 1.48
N VAL A 114 13.92 -13.61 2.58
CA VAL A 114 12.88 -13.59 3.61
C VAL A 114 12.79 -12.22 4.27
N GLY A 115 13.92 -11.63 4.63
CA GLY A 115 13.98 -10.31 5.27
C GLY A 115 13.37 -9.21 4.41
N PHE A 116 13.75 -9.13 3.13
CA PHE A 116 13.18 -8.16 2.20
C PHE A 116 11.68 -8.40 1.95
N GLY A 117 11.26 -9.65 1.77
CA GLY A 117 9.85 -9.98 1.61
C GLY A 117 9.00 -9.59 2.83
N ILE A 118 9.43 -9.91 4.05
CA ILE A 118 8.74 -9.49 5.28
C ILE A 118 8.76 -7.97 5.44
N SER A 119 9.89 -7.32 5.12
CA SER A 119 10.02 -5.87 5.25
C SER A 119 9.03 -5.11 4.38
N ALA A 120 8.65 -5.63 3.20
CA ALA A 120 7.64 -5.01 2.35
C ALA A 120 6.27 -4.92 3.05
N PHE A 121 5.86 -5.98 3.74
CA PHE A 121 4.60 -5.99 4.52
C PHE A 121 4.67 -5.04 5.71
N VAL A 122 5.76 -5.10 6.48
CA VAL A 122 5.95 -4.26 7.67
C VAL A 122 5.98 -2.78 7.27
N MET A 123 6.71 -2.43 6.21
CA MET A 123 6.80 -1.06 5.70
C MET A 123 5.41 -0.52 5.31
N GLN A 124 4.64 -1.31 4.55
CA GLN A 124 3.28 -0.94 4.17
C GLN A 124 2.40 -0.66 5.40
N TYR A 125 2.39 -1.58 6.37
CA TYR A 125 1.55 -1.44 7.56
C TYR A 125 1.95 -0.26 8.45
N VAL A 126 3.26 -0.10 8.70
CA VAL A 126 3.79 0.99 9.53
C VAL A 126 3.50 2.35 8.91
N PHE A 127 3.61 2.47 7.58
CA PHE A 127 3.30 3.73 6.89
C PHE A 127 1.82 4.13 7.06
N TRP A 128 0.89 3.20 6.84
CA TRP A 128 -0.55 3.47 7.04
C TRP A 128 -0.88 3.81 8.49
N LEU A 129 -0.26 3.12 9.45
CA LEU A 129 -0.39 3.43 10.87
C LEU A 129 0.10 4.85 11.18
N ALA A 130 1.25 5.26 10.61
CA ALA A 130 1.80 6.59 10.80
C ALA A 130 0.90 7.69 10.21
N LEU A 131 0.35 7.47 9.01
CA LEU A 131 -0.62 8.41 8.41
C LEU A 131 -1.89 8.54 9.25
N LEU A 132 -2.41 7.45 9.80
CA LEU A 132 -3.59 7.47 10.67
C LEU A 132 -3.32 8.28 11.95
N ILE A 133 -2.18 8.05 12.59
CA ILE A 133 -1.78 8.82 13.78
C ILE A 133 -1.65 10.30 13.43
N CYS A 134 -0.98 10.63 12.31
CA CYS A 134 -0.84 11.99 11.82
C CYS A 134 -2.20 12.65 11.57
N GLY A 135 -3.12 11.95 10.89
CA GLY A 135 -4.47 12.41 10.63
C GLY A 135 -5.26 12.70 11.90
N ILE A 136 -5.19 11.83 12.91
CA ILE A 136 -5.86 12.06 14.21
C ILE A 136 -5.28 13.30 14.90
N VAL A 137 -3.95 13.44 14.94
CA VAL A 137 -3.28 14.60 15.54
C VAL A 137 -3.70 15.90 14.84
N LEU A 138 -3.79 15.89 13.51
CA LEU A 138 -4.27 17.04 12.74
C LEU A 138 -5.72 17.38 13.05
N LEU A 139 -6.60 16.37 13.12
CA LEU A 139 -8.03 16.56 13.41
C LEU A 139 -8.24 17.17 14.81
N VAL A 140 -7.56 16.64 15.83
CA VAL A 140 -7.59 17.20 17.19
C VAL A 140 -7.08 18.65 17.19
N SER A 141 -6.01 18.93 16.45
CA SER A 141 -5.46 20.29 16.34
C SER A 141 -6.42 21.27 15.66
N ILE A 142 -7.14 20.82 14.62
CA ILE A 142 -8.14 21.63 13.91
C ILE A 142 -9.32 21.92 14.84
N ILE A 143 -9.89 20.91 15.51
CA ILE A 143 -11.02 21.10 16.43
C ILE A 143 -10.63 22.07 17.56
N GLY A 144 -9.44 21.87 18.16
CA GLY A 144 -8.96 22.76 19.22
C GLY A 144 -8.78 24.21 18.77
N ASN A 145 -8.37 24.43 17.51
CA ASN A 145 -8.29 25.79 16.94
C ASN A 145 -9.67 26.36 16.56
N LEU A 146 -10.63 25.53 16.15
CA LEU A 146 -11.98 26.01 15.84
C LEU A 146 -12.74 26.42 17.11
N ASP A 147 -12.56 25.68 18.21
CA ASP A 147 -13.14 26.03 19.51
C ASP A 147 -12.62 27.38 20.02
N SER A 148 -11.33 27.66 19.84
CA SER A 148 -10.74 28.96 20.21
C SER A 148 -11.17 30.12 19.30
N ILE A 149 -11.62 29.85 18.07
CA ILE A 149 -12.10 30.87 17.11
C ILE A 149 -13.61 31.13 17.26
N VAL A 150 -14.41 30.10 17.54
CA VAL A 150 -15.88 30.20 17.61
C VAL A 150 -16.40 30.49 19.04
N GLY A 151 -15.67 30.07 20.07
CA GLY A 151 -16.05 30.24 21.48
C GLY A 151 -15.56 31.54 22.15
N GLY A 152 -15.04 32.50 21.39
CA GLY A 152 -14.60 33.83 21.87
C GLY A 152 -15.73 34.84 21.98
#